data_AF-X0HWP4-F1
#
_entry.id   AF-X0HWP4-F1
#
_cell.length_a   1.000
_cell.length_b   1.000
_cell.length_c   1.000
_cell.angle_alpha   90.00
_cell.angle_beta   90.00
_cell.angle_gamma   90.00
#
_symmetry.space_group_name_H-M   'P 1'
#
loop_
_entity.id
_entity.type
_entity.pdbx_description
1 polymer ?
#
loop_
_entity_poly.entity_id
_entity_poly.type
_entity_poly.pdbx_seq_one_letter_code
_entity_poly.pdbx_strand_id
1 'polypeptide(L)'
;MLWNYISPLLLSLLRREVLADRPPNQSVCDYYAAQRYGESNSTTQLRLMQSIVAYAYAGGSSLPHAESNSTGIFNHGQFEGQNVYLRPWFDGSNATTNLNEQAVVVDWLDGGGTAPLIAFLNGSTATAEIKNGTNQYKLFSHWYYVFGKIYGCSHVKEFLETSFTPLTPAYVHKFMNLNQTHIGYFIDQFITASKYYGFSDTDAATLSTFMNARYNIRCSPPVDGQLYAILYYLS
;
A
#
# COMPACT_ATOMS: atom_id res chain seq x y z
N MET A 1 -14.29 34.98 59.19
CA MET A 1 -14.03 33.53 59.15
C MET A 1 -14.38 33.06 57.76
N LEU A 2 -13.38 32.96 56.89
CA LEU A 2 -13.51 32.48 55.51
C LEU A 2 -13.30 30.97 55.52
N TRP A 3 -14.29 30.21 55.06
CA TRP A 3 -14.19 28.76 54.90
C TRP A 3 -13.48 28.45 53.58
N ASN A 4 -12.37 27.70 53.69
CA ASN A 4 -11.61 27.18 52.57
C ASN A 4 -12.36 26.01 51.92
N TYR A 5 -12.68 26.13 50.62
CA TYR A 5 -13.04 24.99 49.78
C TYR A 5 -11.77 24.34 49.24
N ILE A 6 -11.50 23.11 49.67
CA ILE A 6 -10.47 22.25 49.07
C ILE A 6 -11.12 21.56 47.87
N SER A 7 -10.75 21.95 46.64
CA SER A 7 -11.07 21.19 45.43
C SER A 7 -10.16 19.97 45.32
N PRO A 8 -10.68 18.74 45.15
CA PRO A 8 -9.86 17.61 44.79
C PRO A 8 -9.54 17.68 43.29
N LEU A 9 -8.28 17.95 42.98
CA LEU A 9 -7.75 17.83 41.63
C LEU A 9 -7.74 16.33 41.25
N LEU A 10 -8.68 15.91 40.42
CA LEU A 10 -8.69 14.57 39.83
C LEU A 10 -7.55 14.49 38.81
N LEU A 11 -6.43 13.86 39.17
CA LEU A 11 -5.36 13.52 38.24
C LEU A 11 -5.86 12.39 37.33
N SER A 12 -6.32 12.72 36.12
CA SER A 12 -6.52 11.78 35.03
C SER A 12 -5.16 11.26 34.56
N LEU A 13 -4.82 10.04 34.98
CA LEU A 13 -3.71 9.28 34.40
C LEU A 13 -4.00 9.04 32.91
N LEU A 14 -3.33 9.80 32.04
CA LEU A 14 -3.18 9.46 30.64
C LEU A 14 -2.41 8.14 30.55
N ARG A 15 -3.11 7.02 30.43
CA ARG A 15 -2.53 5.77 29.94
C ARG A 15 -2.02 6.06 28.53
N ARG A 16 -0.71 6.25 28.36
CA ARG A 16 -0.06 5.93 27.09
C ARG A 16 -0.24 4.43 26.90
N GLU A 17 -1.14 4.04 26.00
CA GLU A 17 -1.12 2.68 25.49
C GLU A 17 0.24 2.50 24.82
N VAL A 18 1.15 1.80 25.50
CA VAL A 18 2.32 1.25 24.84
C VAL A 18 1.75 0.23 23.87
N LEU A 19 1.76 0.53 22.58
CA LEU A 19 1.49 -0.46 21.56
C LEU A 19 2.48 -1.60 21.81
N ALA A 20 1.97 -2.76 22.24
CA ALA A 20 2.81 -3.92 22.45
C ALA A 20 3.44 -4.29 21.10
N ASP A 21 4.75 -4.43 21.05
CA ASP A 21 5.42 -4.87 19.83
C ASP A 21 4.77 -6.17 19.31
N ARG A 22 4.62 -6.25 17.98
CA ARG A 22 4.06 -7.42 17.32
C ARG A 22 4.81 -8.68 17.78
N PRO A 23 4.11 -9.75 18.23
CA PRO A 23 4.75 -11.02 18.56
C PRO A 23 5.56 -11.55 17.37
N PRO A 24 6.77 -12.09 17.59
CA PRO A 24 7.68 -12.46 16.51
C PRO A 24 7.13 -13.58 15.60
N ASN A 25 6.18 -14.38 16.09
CA ASN A 25 5.55 -15.48 15.37
C ASN A 25 4.27 -15.09 14.62
N GLN A 26 3.80 -13.85 14.75
CA GLN A 26 2.61 -13.36 14.05
C GLN A 26 3.02 -12.53 12.84
N SER A 27 2.38 -12.70 11.68
CA SER A 27 2.69 -11.87 10.52
C SER A 27 2.25 -10.42 10.74
N VAL A 28 2.86 -9.50 9.96
CA VAL A 28 2.54 -8.07 10.01
C VAL A 28 1.05 -7.84 9.70
N CYS A 29 0.56 -8.38 8.59
CA CYS A 29 -0.86 -8.25 8.23
C CYS A 29 -1.80 -8.82 9.29
N ASP A 30 -1.50 -10.01 9.83
CA ASP A 30 -2.39 -10.67 10.77
C ASP A 30 -2.53 -9.87 12.07
N TYR A 31 -1.40 -9.34 12.57
CA TYR A 31 -1.34 -8.51 13.76
C TYR A 31 -2.10 -7.19 13.59
N TYR A 32 -1.80 -6.42 12.54
CA TYR A 32 -2.43 -5.11 12.36
C TYR A 32 -3.91 -5.21 11.93
N ALA A 33 -4.33 -6.30 11.29
CA ALA A 33 -5.75 -6.56 11.06
C ALA A 33 -6.49 -6.80 12.39
N ALA A 34 -5.95 -7.64 13.28
CA ALA A 34 -6.52 -7.89 14.60
C ALA A 34 -6.53 -6.64 15.48
N GLN A 35 -5.42 -5.91 15.53
CA GLN A 35 -5.31 -4.70 16.33
C GLN A 35 -6.32 -3.64 15.89
N ARG A 36 -6.53 -3.49 14.57
CA ARG A 36 -7.40 -2.43 14.03
C ARG A 36 -8.88 -2.79 14.01
N TYR A 37 -9.20 -4.06 13.74
CA TYR A 37 -10.57 -4.51 13.51
C TYR A 37 -11.10 -5.48 14.57
N GLY A 38 -10.29 -5.81 15.58
CA GLY A 38 -10.63 -6.72 16.67
C GLY A 38 -10.42 -8.21 16.37
N GLU A 39 -10.20 -8.57 15.10
CA GLU A 39 -9.98 -9.95 14.67
C GLU A 39 -9.13 -10.02 13.39
N SER A 40 -8.50 -11.17 13.15
CA SER A 40 -7.74 -11.46 11.93
C SER A 40 -8.42 -12.59 11.15
N ASN A 41 -9.12 -12.24 10.09
CA ASN A 41 -9.76 -13.17 9.15
C ASN A 41 -9.66 -12.60 7.72
N SER A 42 -10.17 -13.33 6.72
CA SER A 42 -10.11 -12.89 5.32
C SER A 42 -10.73 -11.51 5.09
N THR A 43 -11.86 -11.20 5.73
CA THR A 43 -12.53 -9.90 5.62
C THR A 43 -11.69 -8.77 6.21
N THR A 44 -11.16 -8.93 7.43
CA THR A 44 -10.40 -7.86 8.08
C THR A 44 -9.02 -7.65 7.45
N GLN A 45 -8.37 -8.74 7.01
CA GLN A 45 -7.09 -8.65 6.28
C GLN A 45 -7.27 -8.03 4.89
N LEU A 46 -8.32 -8.38 4.14
CA LEU A 46 -8.64 -7.74 2.86
C LEU A 46 -8.93 -6.25 3.08
N ARG A 47 -9.71 -5.90 4.10
CA ARG A 47 -10.01 -4.51 4.43
C ARG A 47 -8.75 -3.71 4.77
N LEU A 48 -7.80 -4.29 5.50
CA LEU A 48 -6.50 -3.68 5.75
C LEU A 48 -5.72 -3.43 4.45
N MET A 49 -5.68 -4.43 3.55
CA MET A 49 -4.97 -4.29 2.27
C MET A 49 -5.65 -3.28 1.36
N GLN A 50 -6.98 -3.27 1.27
CA GLN A 50 -7.73 -2.25 0.55
C GLN A 50 -7.41 -0.85 1.08
N SER A 51 -7.34 -0.71 2.40
CA SER A 51 -7.05 0.55 3.09
C SER A 51 -5.66 1.08 2.76
N ILE A 52 -4.62 0.24 2.92
CA ILE A 52 -3.24 0.59 2.63
C ILE A 52 -3.04 0.88 1.14
N VAL A 53 -3.56 0.02 0.26
CA VAL A 53 -3.44 0.19 -1.19
C VAL A 53 -4.19 1.45 -1.65
N ALA A 54 -5.44 1.66 -1.20
CA ALA A 54 -6.18 2.87 -1.57
C ALA A 54 -5.44 4.14 -1.14
N TYR A 55 -4.91 4.18 0.09
CA TYR A 55 -4.13 5.31 0.59
C TYR A 55 -2.86 5.52 -0.23
N ALA A 56 -2.08 4.47 -0.47
CA ALA A 56 -0.81 4.56 -1.20
C ALA A 56 -1.02 5.07 -2.63
N TYR A 57 -2.14 4.71 -3.29
CA TYR A 57 -2.42 5.15 -4.66
C TYR A 57 -3.13 6.51 -4.76
N ALA A 58 -4.13 6.76 -3.92
CA ALA A 58 -4.93 7.98 -3.98
C ALA A 58 -4.37 9.15 -3.17
N GLY A 59 -3.53 8.86 -2.18
CA GLY A 59 -3.04 9.82 -1.21
C GLY A 59 -3.94 9.95 0.01
N GLY A 60 -3.39 10.55 1.08
CA GLY A 60 -4.04 10.72 2.38
C GLY A 60 -4.77 12.05 2.55
N SER A 61 -4.80 12.93 1.55
CA SER A 61 -5.26 14.33 1.72
C SER A 61 -6.73 14.48 2.17
N SER A 62 -7.57 13.46 1.95
CA SER A 62 -8.97 13.44 2.42
C SER A 62 -9.11 12.92 3.86
N LEU A 63 -8.02 12.52 4.50
CA LEU A 63 -8.01 11.84 5.79
C LEU A 63 -7.46 12.74 6.91
N PRO A 64 -7.98 12.59 8.14
CA PRO A 64 -7.48 13.35 9.29
C PRO A 64 -6.06 12.92 9.65
N HIS A 65 -5.18 13.87 9.97
CA HIS A 65 -3.80 13.62 10.42
C HIS A 65 -2.93 12.83 9.43
N ALA A 66 -3.25 12.86 8.13
CA ALA A 66 -2.36 12.31 7.11
C ALA A 66 -1.07 13.13 7.01
N GLU A 67 0.05 12.44 6.78
CA GLU A 67 1.36 13.06 6.60
C GLU A 67 1.35 13.95 5.34
N SER A 68 2.09 15.06 5.36
CA SER A 68 2.10 16.02 4.24
C SER A 68 2.67 15.44 2.94
N ASN A 69 3.53 14.43 3.03
CA ASN A 69 4.11 13.71 1.90
C ASN A 69 3.27 12.50 1.43
N SER A 70 2.06 12.32 1.98
CA SER A 70 1.11 11.26 1.55
C SER A 70 0.35 11.63 0.27
N THR A 71 1.08 12.02 -0.77
CA THR A 71 0.50 12.53 -2.02
C THR A 71 -0.22 11.46 -2.84
N GLY A 72 0.19 10.20 -2.73
CA GLY A 72 -0.34 9.08 -3.50
C GLY A 72 0.36 8.87 -4.85
N ILE A 73 0.47 7.61 -5.27
CA ILE A 73 1.15 7.19 -6.52
C ILE A 73 0.52 7.82 -7.77
N PHE A 74 -0.79 8.08 -7.78
CA PHE A 74 -1.48 8.68 -8.93
C PHE A 74 -1.44 10.20 -8.98
N ASN A 75 -0.81 10.86 -8.00
CA ASN A 75 -0.66 12.30 -7.95
C ASN A 75 0.82 12.70 -8.07
N HIS A 76 1.07 14.00 -8.28
CA HIS A 76 2.43 14.54 -8.21
C HIS A 76 2.92 14.47 -6.76
N GLY A 77 4.14 13.96 -6.58
CA GLY A 77 4.80 13.87 -5.30
C GLY A 77 6.29 14.22 -5.39
N GLN A 78 6.99 14.05 -4.28
CA GLN A 78 8.44 14.19 -4.21
C GLN A 78 9.06 13.02 -3.46
N PHE A 79 10.25 12.62 -3.89
CA PHE A 79 11.09 11.65 -3.20
C PHE A 79 12.52 12.13 -3.24
N GLU A 80 13.15 12.26 -2.06
CA GLU A 80 14.53 12.78 -1.91
C GLU A 80 14.79 14.10 -2.67
N GLY A 81 13.80 15.00 -2.66
CA GLY A 81 13.87 16.30 -3.34
C GLY A 81 13.65 16.27 -4.86
N GLN A 82 13.39 15.10 -5.44
CA GLN A 82 13.04 14.95 -6.86
C GLN A 82 11.52 14.86 -7.04
N ASN A 83 10.97 15.60 -8.01
CA ASN A 83 9.57 15.47 -8.38
C ASN A 83 9.30 14.11 -9.04
N VAL A 84 8.23 13.44 -8.63
CA VAL A 84 7.82 12.14 -9.15
C VAL A 84 6.35 12.20 -9.56
N TYR A 85 6.02 11.59 -10.71
CA TYR A 85 4.63 11.46 -11.16
C TYR A 85 4.42 10.14 -11.90
N LEU A 86 3.86 9.15 -11.21
CA LEU A 86 3.76 7.77 -11.70
C LEU A 86 2.47 7.46 -12.48
N ARG A 87 1.49 8.37 -12.51
CA ARG A 87 0.20 8.13 -13.17
C ARG A 87 0.29 7.77 -14.67
N PRO A 88 1.19 8.35 -15.49
CA PRO A 88 1.26 8.06 -16.92
C PRO A 88 1.58 6.60 -17.28
N TRP A 89 2.04 5.81 -16.31
CA TRP A 89 2.24 4.37 -16.47
C TRP A 89 0.97 3.54 -16.31
N PHE A 90 -0.11 4.14 -15.83
CA PHE A 90 -1.37 3.46 -15.52
C PHE A 90 -2.53 4.00 -16.35
N ASP A 91 -2.55 5.26 -16.74
CA ASP A 91 -3.71 5.92 -17.35
C ASP A 91 -3.84 5.78 -18.87
N GLY A 92 -3.04 4.90 -19.48
CA GLY A 92 -3.03 4.69 -20.93
C GLY A 92 -2.31 5.78 -21.74
N SER A 93 -1.60 6.72 -21.11
CA SER A 93 -0.81 7.71 -21.85
C SER A 93 0.41 7.11 -22.56
N ASN A 94 0.98 6.03 -22.01
CA ASN A 94 2.19 5.39 -22.51
C ASN A 94 1.99 3.87 -22.74
N ALA A 95 2.72 3.31 -23.70
CA ALA A 95 2.75 1.86 -23.94
C ALA A 95 3.68 1.16 -22.92
N THR A 96 3.14 0.86 -21.74
CA THR A 96 3.93 0.37 -20.59
C THR A 96 3.61 -1.07 -20.20
N THR A 97 2.48 -1.60 -20.70
CA THR A 97 2.01 -2.95 -20.35
C THR A 97 2.69 -3.99 -21.22
N ASN A 98 3.23 -5.03 -20.61
CA ASN A 98 3.76 -6.18 -21.34
C ASN A 98 2.64 -7.16 -21.72
N LEU A 99 2.29 -7.19 -23.02
CA LEU A 99 1.43 -8.20 -23.61
C LEU A 99 2.27 -9.08 -24.52
N ASN A 100 2.65 -10.26 -24.04
CA ASN A 100 3.44 -11.25 -24.80
C ASN A 100 4.72 -10.67 -25.39
N GLU A 101 5.54 -10.04 -24.55
CA GLU A 101 6.81 -9.39 -24.93
C GLU A 101 6.67 -8.16 -25.85
N GLN A 102 5.46 -7.58 -25.92
CA GLN A 102 5.20 -6.34 -26.64
C GLN A 102 4.63 -5.28 -25.70
N ALA A 103 5.16 -4.06 -25.83
CA ALA A 103 4.66 -2.89 -25.12
C ALA A 103 3.32 -2.45 -25.74
N VAL A 104 2.25 -2.45 -24.95
CA VAL A 104 0.92 -2.01 -25.38
C VAL A 104 0.35 -0.93 -24.45
N VAL A 105 -0.51 -0.09 -25.03
CA VAL A 105 -1.27 0.92 -24.29
C VAL A 105 -2.48 0.27 -23.64
N VAL A 106 -2.59 0.38 -22.32
CA VAL A 106 -3.75 -0.06 -21.54
C VAL A 106 -4.04 1.03 -20.53
N ASP A 107 -5.28 1.52 -20.52
CA ASP A 107 -5.79 2.33 -19.43
C ASP A 107 -6.22 1.41 -18.28
N TRP A 108 -5.38 1.37 -17.25
CA TRP A 108 -5.60 0.66 -16.00
C TRP A 108 -6.43 1.46 -14.99
N LEU A 109 -6.84 2.70 -15.32
CA LEU A 109 -7.63 3.60 -14.48
C LEU A 109 -9.06 3.80 -15.02
N ASP A 110 -9.49 2.94 -15.94
CA ASP A 110 -10.80 2.91 -16.60
C ASP A 110 -11.98 2.56 -15.65
N GLY A 111 -11.72 2.30 -14.37
CA GLY A 111 -12.71 2.03 -13.33
C GLY A 111 -13.05 3.23 -12.43
N GLY A 112 -12.63 4.45 -12.81
CA GLY A 112 -12.89 5.68 -12.06
C GLY A 112 -11.66 6.31 -11.40
N GLY A 113 -10.46 5.80 -11.67
CA GLY A 113 -9.21 6.32 -11.15
C GLY A 113 -9.18 6.38 -9.62
N THR A 114 -8.85 7.53 -9.05
CA THR A 114 -8.78 7.71 -7.59
C THR A 114 -10.14 7.84 -6.91
N ALA A 115 -11.21 8.15 -7.64
CA ALA A 115 -12.53 8.41 -7.05
C ALA A 115 -13.06 7.25 -6.16
N PRO A 116 -13.11 5.98 -6.62
CA PRO A 116 -13.58 4.87 -5.78
C PRO A 116 -12.66 4.60 -4.57
N LEU A 117 -11.37 4.94 -4.67
CA LEU A 117 -10.42 4.78 -3.56
C LEU A 117 -10.67 5.84 -2.50
N ILE A 118 -10.84 7.10 -2.90
CA ILE A 118 -11.11 8.22 -2.00
C ILE A 118 -12.45 8.03 -1.28
N ALA A 119 -13.48 7.58 -2.00
CA ALA A 119 -14.80 7.29 -1.42
C ALA A 119 -14.73 6.18 -0.36
N PHE A 120 -13.86 5.19 -0.56
CA PHE A 120 -13.62 4.16 0.46
C PHE A 120 -12.84 4.72 1.65
N LEU A 121 -11.75 5.45 1.41
CA LEU A 121 -10.90 6.01 2.47
C LEU A 121 -11.68 6.95 3.40
N ASN A 122 -12.53 7.81 2.84
CA ASN A 122 -13.34 8.75 3.63
C ASN A 122 -14.59 8.13 4.27
N GLY A 123 -14.82 6.82 4.05
CA GLY A 123 -15.95 6.08 4.62
C GLY A 123 -17.29 6.28 3.92
N SER A 124 -17.31 6.92 2.74
CA SER A 124 -18.53 7.04 1.92
C SER A 124 -19.00 5.68 1.41
N THR A 125 -18.07 4.75 1.18
CA THR A 125 -18.36 3.36 0.77
C THR A 125 -17.71 2.36 1.71
N ALA A 126 -18.29 1.16 1.83
CA ALA A 126 -17.76 0.10 2.69
C ALA A 126 -16.49 -0.56 2.12
N THR A 127 -16.33 -0.52 0.79
CA THR A 127 -15.16 -1.04 0.04
C THR A 127 -14.78 -0.05 -1.07
N ALA A 128 -13.61 -0.23 -1.68
CA ALA A 128 -13.25 0.47 -2.89
C ALA A 128 -14.10 -0.04 -4.06
N GLU A 129 -15.25 0.59 -4.31
CA GLU A 129 -16.26 0.21 -5.31
C GLU A 129 -15.80 0.49 -6.75
N ILE A 130 -14.73 -0.19 -7.17
CA ILE A 130 -14.22 -0.13 -8.55
C ILE A 130 -15.15 -0.97 -9.43
N LYS A 131 -15.57 -0.40 -10.58
CA LYS A 131 -16.52 -1.04 -11.48
C LYS A 131 -16.01 -2.40 -11.99
N ASN A 132 -16.75 -3.47 -11.73
CA ASN A 132 -16.41 -4.82 -12.21
C ASN A 132 -16.32 -4.86 -13.75
N GLY A 133 -15.39 -5.66 -14.27
CA GLY A 133 -15.10 -5.80 -15.70
C GLY A 133 -14.11 -4.78 -16.28
N THR A 134 -13.67 -3.79 -15.49
CA THR A 134 -12.67 -2.80 -15.89
C THR A 134 -11.25 -3.31 -15.67
N ASN A 135 -10.27 -2.73 -16.38
CA ASN A 135 -8.86 -3.01 -16.13
C ASN A 135 -8.46 -2.60 -14.72
N GLN A 136 -9.00 -1.49 -14.21
CA GLN A 136 -8.76 -1.04 -12.85
C GLN A 136 -9.25 -2.05 -11.81
N TYR A 137 -10.44 -2.64 -12.00
CA TYR A 137 -10.95 -3.66 -11.08
C TYR A 137 -10.02 -4.87 -11.03
N LYS A 138 -9.55 -5.33 -12.20
CA LYS A 138 -8.56 -6.41 -12.30
C LYS A 138 -7.25 -6.05 -11.60
N LEU A 139 -6.73 -4.84 -11.85
CA LEU A 139 -5.48 -4.35 -11.29
C LEU A 139 -5.53 -4.30 -9.76
N PHE A 140 -6.55 -3.65 -9.19
CA PHE A 140 -6.65 -3.48 -7.74
C PHE A 140 -6.94 -4.80 -7.03
N SER A 141 -7.75 -5.68 -7.62
CA SER A 141 -7.95 -7.03 -7.08
C SER A 141 -6.63 -7.80 -7.01
N HIS A 142 -5.81 -7.75 -8.08
CA HIS A 142 -4.48 -8.35 -8.08
C HIS A 142 -3.53 -7.66 -7.09
N TRP A 143 -3.60 -6.34 -6.92
CA TRP A 143 -2.81 -5.62 -5.92
C TRP A 143 -3.17 -6.02 -4.49
N TYR A 144 -4.45 -6.12 -4.13
CA TYR A 144 -4.84 -6.58 -2.79
C TYR A 144 -4.26 -7.97 -2.50
N TYR A 145 -4.27 -8.87 -3.48
CA TYR A 145 -3.65 -10.18 -3.36
C TYR A 145 -2.11 -10.11 -3.23
N VAL A 146 -1.43 -9.40 -4.13
CA VAL A 146 0.04 -9.32 -4.14
C VAL A 146 0.56 -8.62 -2.89
N PHE A 147 -0.04 -7.50 -2.49
CA PHE A 147 0.32 -6.82 -1.25
C PHE A 147 -0.07 -7.64 -0.03
N GLY A 148 -1.19 -8.39 -0.07
CA GLY A 148 -1.49 -9.37 0.97
C GLY A 148 -0.34 -10.37 1.18
N LYS A 149 0.28 -10.87 0.10
CA LYS A 149 1.46 -11.74 0.19
C LYS A 149 2.69 -11.01 0.72
N ILE A 150 2.95 -9.78 0.28
CA ILE A 150 4.09 -8.95 0.73
C ILE A 150 3.99 -8.66 2.23
N TYR A 151 2.80 -8.37 2.73
CA TYR A 151 2.51 -8.06 4.14
C TYR A 151 2.31 -9.32 5.00
N GLY A 152 2.28 -10.51 4.39
CA GLY A 152 2.19 -11.79 5.07
C GLY A 152 0.79 -12.17 5.57
N CYS A 153 -0.28 -11.69 4.93
CA CYS A 153 -1.66 -12.05 5.29
C CYS A 153 -1.89 -13.56 5.16
N SER A 154 -2.32 -14.22 6.23
CA SER A 154 -2.57 -15.67 6.25
C SER A 154 -3.75 -16.09 5.38
N HIS A 155 -4.74 -15.22 5.17
CA HIS A 155 -5.95 -15.50 4.40
C HIS A 155 -5.94 -14.93 2.98
N VAL A 156 -4.77 -14.56 2.45
CA VAL A 156 -4.64 -13.89 1.13
C VAL A 156 -5.29 -14.64 -0.04
N LYS A 157 -5.37 -15.96 0.02
CA LYS A 157 -6.01 -16.78 -1.02
C LYS A 157 -7.53 -16.57 -1.11
N GLU A 158 -8.15 -16.09 -0.04
CA GLU A 158 -9.59 -15.81 0.05
C GLU A 158 -9.94 -14.39 -0.41
N PHE A 159 -8.94 -13.56 -0.73
CA PHE A 159 -9.18 -12.19 -1.22
C PHE A 159 -9.79 -12.16 -2.63
N LEU A 160 -9.67 -13.26 -3.37
CA LEU A 160 -10.14 -13.39 -4.73
C LEU A 160 -11.08 -14.59 -4.82
N GLU A 161 -12.18 -14.43 -5.54
CA GLU A 161 -13.12 -15.52 -5.82
C GLU A 161 -12.47 -16.61 -6.68
N THR A 162 -11.50 -16.23 -7.52
CA THR A 162 -10.79 -17.12 -8.43
C THR A 162 -9.30 -17.13 -8.11
N SER A 163 -8.67 -18.30 -8.29
CA SER A 163 -7.24 -18.44 -8.07
C SER A 163 -6.45 -17.54 -9.02
N PHE A 164 -5.53 -16.77 -8.46
CA PHE A 164 -4.63 -15.90 -9.21
C PHE A 164 -3.18 -16.30 -8.96
N THR A 165 -2.41 -16.46 -10.04
CA THR A 165 -0.95 -16.61 -9.98
C THR A 165 -0.32 -15.36 -10.59
N PRO A 166 0.37 -14.53 -9.78
CA PRO A 166 1.06 -13.37 -10.29
C PRO A 166 2.15 -13.75 -11.29
N LEU A 167 2.24 -13.01 -12.40
CA LEU A 167 3.41 -13.01 -13.26
C LEU A 167 4.60 -12.39 -12.53
N THR A 168 5.82 -12.66 -12.99
CA THR A 168 7.02 -12.13 -12.35
C THR A 168 7.07 -10.59 -12.44
N PRO A 169 7.55 -9.89 -11.40
CA PRO A 169 7.72 -8.44 -11.46
C PRO A 169 8.59 -7.99 -12.64
N ALA A 170 9.64 -8.74 -12.98
CA ALA A 170 10.50 -8.44 -14.13
C ALA A 170 9.73 -8.49 -15.47
N TYR A 171 8.78 -9.42 -15.62
CA TYR A 171 7.96 -9.51 -16.82
C TYR A 171 6.96 -8.36 -16.90
N VAL A 172 6.20 -8.09 -15.84
CA VAL A 172 5.08 -7.12 -15.88
C VAL A 172 5.55 -5.67 -15.94
N HIS A 173 6.70 -5.34 -15.33
CA HIS A 173 7.23 -3.96 -15.32
C HIS A 173 8.27 -3.70 -16.42
N LYS A 174 8.51 -4.66 -17.34
CA LYS A 174 9.58 -4.63 -18.35
C LYS A 174 9.62 -3.36 -19.18
N PHE A 175 8.46 -2.86 -19.60
CA PHE A 175 8.33 -1.70 -20.49
C PHE A 175 8.00 -0.39 -19.77
N MET A 176 8.06 -0.39 -18.43
CA MET A 176 7.81 0.83 -17.66
C MET A 176 9.04 1.73 -17.57
N ASN A 177 10.25 1.28 -17.90
CA ASN A 177 11.46 2.12 -17.81
C ASN A 177 11.54 2.93 -16.49
N LEU A 178 11.20 2.26 -15.38
CA LEU A 178 11.23 2.89 -14.06
C LEU A 178 12.70 3.20 -13.69
N ASN A 179 12.91 3.99 -12.65
CA ASN A 179 14.24 4.19 -12.06
C ASN A 179 14.15 4.05 -10.54
N GLN A 180 15.30 4.16 -9.86
CA GLN A 180 15.37 4.01 -8.40
C GLN A 180 14.49 5.04 -7.67
N THR A 181 14.43 6.29 -8.14
CA THR A 181 13.56 7.33 -7.58
C THR A 181 12.08 6.95 -7.69
N HIS A 182 11.67 6.41 -8.84
CA HIS A 182 10.28 5.98 -9.07
C HIS A 182 9.86 4.84 -8.13
N ILE A 183 10.72 3.83 -7.94
CA ILE A 183 10.39 2.71 -7.03
C ILE A 183 10.56 3.14 -5.57
N GLY A 184 11.55 3.97 -5.25
CA GLY A 184 11.71 4.55 -3.92
C GLY A 184 10.45 5.30 -3.49
N TYR A 185 9.94 6.20 -4.34
CA TYR A 185 8.67 6.88 -4.11
C TYR A 185 7.49 5.91 -3.96
N PHE A 186 7.39 4.91 -4.86
CA PHE A 186 6.33 3.90 -4.78
C PHE A 186 6.33 3.19 -3.43
N ILE A 187 7.49 2.72 -2.97
CA ILE A 187 7.64 2.05 -1.67
C ILE A 187 7.31 3.02 -0.55
N ASP A 188 7.82 4.25 -0.59
CA ASP A 188 7.58 5.28 0.43
C ASP A 188 6.08 5.58 0.64
N GLN A 189 5.29 5.61 -0.43
CA GLN A 189 3.84 5.78 -0.32
C GLN A 189 3.16 4.60 0.38
N PHE A 190 3.63 3.37 0.18
CA PHE A 190 3.16 2.19 0.91
C PHE A 190 3.59 2.20 2.39
N ILE A 191 4.80 2.65 2.69
CA ILE A 191 5.28 2.76 4.09
C ILE A 191 4.50 3.85 4.82
N THR A 192 4.31 5.01 4.19
CA THR A 192 3.49 6.11 4.73
C THR A 192 2.05 5.66 4.99
N ALA A 193 1.43 4.94 4.04
CA ALA A 193 0.12 4.34 4.24
C ALA A 193 0.10 3.37 5.43
N SER A 194 1.10 2.49 5.53
CA SER A 194 1.17 1.50 6.60
C SER A 194 1.25 2.15 7.99
N LYS A 195 2.07 3.21 8.13
CA LYS A 195 2.16 3.99 9.36
C LYS A 195 0.84 4.65 9.72
N TYR A 196 0.14 5.24 8.74
CA TYR A 196 -1.21 5.80 8.95
C TYR A 196 -2.19 4.75 9.49
N TYR A 197 -2.08 3.50 9.03
CA TYR A 197 -2.90 2.39 9.50
C TYR A 197 -2.44 1.74 10.82
N GLY A 198 -1.45 2.33 11.49
CA GLY A 198 -1.04 1.99 12.86
C GLY A 198 0.23 1.15 12.96
N PHE A 199 0.95 0.95 11.85
CA PHE A 199 2.19 0.17 11.88
C PHE A 199 3.24 0.88 12.74
N SER A 200 3.90 0.11 13.62
CA SER A 200 5.04 0.61 14.38
C SER A 200 6.17 1.04 13.44
N ASP A 201 7.02 1.96 13.90
CA ASP A 201 8.20 2.39 13.14
C ASP A 201 9.13 1.21 12.81
N THR A 202 9.25 0.24 13.73
CA THR A 202 10.06 -0.97 13.53
C THR A 202 9.53 -1.86 12.41
N ASP A 203 8.21 -2.14 12.40
CA ASP A 203 7.60 -2.95 11.34
C ASP A 203 7.61 -2.21 10.00
N ALA A 204 7.35 -0.91 10.01
CA ALA A 204 7.43 -0.06 8.82
C ALA A 204 8.85 -0.03 8.22
N ALA A 205 9.89 0.10 9.06
CA ALA A 205 11.29 0.07 8.62
C ALA A 205 11.70 -1.32 8.10
N THR A 206 11.23 -2.39 8.73
CA THR A 206 11.46 -3.77 8.29
C THR A 206 10.83 -4.02 6.92
N LEU A 207 9.58 -3.59 6.73
CA LEU A 207 8.86 -3.68 5.46
C LEU A 207 9.57 -2.86 4.36
N SER A 208 9.98 -1.63 4.68
CA SER A 208 10.73 -0.77 3.76
C SER A 208 12.03 -1.43 3.30
N THR A 209 12.80 -1.99 4.23
CA THR A 209 14.05 -2.70 3.94
C THR A 209 13.79 -3.90 3.05
N PHE A 210 12.78 -4.71 3.38
CA PHE A 210 12.39 -5.87 2.58
C PHE A 210 11.99 -5.47 1.14
N MET A 211 11.09 -4.50 0.99
CA MET A 211 10.62 -4.07 -0.33
C MET A 211 11.75 -3.46 -1.16
N ASN A 212 12.63 -2.65 -0.56
CA ASN A 212 13.77 -2.08 -1.28
C ASN A 212 14.74 -3.17 -1.73
N ALA A 213 15.14 -4.08 -0.83
CA ALA A 213 16.02 -5.20 -1.16
C ALA A 213 15.40 -6.13 -2.23
N ARG A 214 14.07 -6.15 -2.33
CA ARG A 214 13.36 -7.01 -3.26
C ARG A 214 13.14 -6.41 -4.64
N TYR A 215 12.72 -5.16 -4.69
CA TYR A 215 12.19 -4.51 -5.90
C TYR A 215 13.05 -3.34 -6.37
N ASN A 216 13.76 -2.67 -5.46
CA ASN A 216 14.54 -1.46 -5.74
C ASN A 216 16.04 -1.74 -5.87
N ILE A 217 16.40 -2.92 -6.38
CA ILE A 217 17.80 -3.29 -6.63
C ILE A 217 18.02 -3.67 -8.08
N ARG A 218 19.18 -3.28 -8.61
CA ARG A 218 19.62 -3.66 -9.96
C ARG A 218 20.14 -5.10 -9.92
N CYS A 219 19.70 -5.93 -10.87
CA CYS A 219 20.30 -7.22 -11.18
C CYS A 219 20.38 -8.23 -10.00
N SER A 220 19.35 -8.29 -9.14
CA SER A 220 19.27 -9.34 -8.12
C SER A 220 19.15 -10.73 -8.74
N PRO A 221 19.82 -11.76 -8.18
CA PRO A 221 19.56 -13.13 -8.58
C PRO A 221 18.08 -13.51 -8.33
N PRO A 222 17.54 -14.49 -9.06
CA PRO A 222 16.23 -15.04 -8.76
C PRO A 222 16.17 -15.59 -7.32
N VAL A 223 15.04 -15.41 -6.66
CA VAL A 223 14.74 -16.07 -5.38
C VAL A 223 13.63 -17.07 -5.66
N ASP A 224 13.85 -18.33 -5.29
CA ASP A 224 12.96 -19.46 -5.60
C ASP A 224 12.62 -19.54 -7.09
N GLY A 225 13.60 -19.27 -7.96
CA GLY A 225 13.45 -19.32 -9.42
C GLY A 225 12.70 -18.14 -10.05
N GLN A 226 12.30 -17.14 -9.26
CA GLN A 226 11.58 -15.96 -9.75
C GLN A 226 12.45 -14.69 -9.70
N LEU A 227 12.43 -13.90 -10.77
CA LEU A 227 13.10 -12.61 -10.88
C LEU A 227 12.17 -11.48 -10.43
N TYR A 228 12.55 -10.81 -9.34
CA TYR A 228 11.77 -9.74 -8.73
C TYR A 228 12.38 -8.36 -8.93
N ALA A 229 13.70 -8.30 -9.19
CA ALA A 229 14.37 -7.06 -9.53
C ALA A 229 13.71 -6.45 -10.78
N ILE A 230 13.20 -5.24 -10.63
CA ILE A 230 12.69 -4.47 -11.77
C ILE A 230 13.92 -3.93 -12.48
N LEU A 231 14.27 -4.55 -13.61
CA LEU A 231 15.42 -4.14 -14.41
C LEU A 231 15.14 -2.76 -15.01
N TYR A 232 15.80 -1.74 -14.49
CA TYR A 232 15.83 -0.43 -15.13
C TYR A 232 16.88 -0.44 -16.24
N TYR A 233 16.53 0.04 -17.42
CA TYR A 233 17.52 0.29 -18.46
C TYR A 233 18.30 1.56 -18.14
N LEU A 234 19.64 1.50 -18.27
CA LEU A 234 20.44 2.70 -18.42
C LEU A 234 20.18 3.22 -19.84
N SER A 235 19.42 4.30 -19.98
CA SER A 235 19.52 5.19 -21.14
C SER A 235 20.53 6.28 -20.81
#